data_AF-A0A8C3RZC9-F1
#
_entry.id   AF-A0A8C3RZC9-F1
#
_cell.length_a   1.000
_cell.length_b   1.000
_cell.length_c   1.000
_cell.angle_alpha   90.00
_cell.angle_beta   90.00
_cell.angle_gamma   90.00
#
_symmetry.space_group_name_H-M   'P 1'
#
loop_
_entity.id
_entity.type
_entity.pdbx_description
1 polymer ?
#
loop_
_entity_poly.entity_id
_entity_poly.type
_entity_poly.pdbx_seq_one_letter_code
_entity_poly.pdbx_strand_id
1 'polypeptide(L)'
;MASAEQTPVTLQHHNLCSRAILLAGKIRSDVASLLESYVERQGLDRTISLDSVDGVPRAAVEQGDELTEAERLGANLQAYWAFQVLLGEVLEEQRSHLTPLDTDFHASIQSVLLQVAALAYQLEELLALLGHGRPAWEAAGPEDPGHRSLFEMKLRGLKVLQELAHWTVRSVRDLRQVTKHSRGSGTAHRGQAQKE
;
A
#
# COMPACT_ATOMS: atom_id res chain seq x y z
N MET A 1 22.97 -23.42 -27.87
CA MET A 1 22.63 -22.27 -27.00
C MET A 1 21.29 -22.60 -26.35
N ALA A 2 21.30 -23.09 -25.11
CA ALA A 2 20.07 -23.48 -24.42
C ALA A 2 19.51 -22.24 -23.71
N SER A 3 18.38 -21.72 -24.19
CA SER A 3 17.57 -20.76 -23.42
C SER A 3 17.20 -21.45 -22.11
N ALA A 4 17.56 -20.84 -20.99
CA ALA A 4 17.05 -21.24 -19.69
C ALA A 4 15.52 -21.07 -19.72
N GLU A 5 14.80 -22.18 -19.83
CA GLU A 5 13.34 -22.21 -19.76
C GLU A 5 12.93 -21.65 -18.39
N GLN A 6 12.32 -20.46 -18.40
CA GLN A 6 11.80 -19.85 -17.18
C GLN A 6 10.65 -20.72 -16.68
N THR A 7 10.72 -21.16 -15.42
CA THR A 7 9.67 -22.00 -14.84
C THR A 7 8.36 -21.19 -14.74
N PRO A 8 7.18 -21.82 -14.90
CA PRO A 8 5.88 -21.12 -14.86
C PRO A 8 5.69 -20.22 -13.63
N VAL A 9 6.22 -20.64 -12.48
CA VAL A 9 6.18 -19.89 -11.22
C VAL A 9 6.99 -18.60 -11.30
N THR A 10 8.17 -18.61 -11.93
CA THR A 10 9.01 -17.39 -12.08
C THR A 10 8.36 -16.36 -13.00
N LEU A 11 7.66 -16.80 -14.05
CA LEU A 11 6.87 -15.92 -14.92
C LEU A 11 5.68 -15.31 -14.19
N GLN A 12 4.94 -16.12 -13.41
CA GLN A 12 3.82 -15.64 -12.62
C GLN A 12 4.26 -14.63 -11.54
N HIS A 13 5.36 -14.90 -10.86
CA HIS A 13 5.98 -13.99 -9.88
C HIS A 13 6.31 -12.63 -10.49
N HIS A 14 7.00 -12.61 -11.63
CA HIS A 14 7.36 -11.37 -12.31
C HIS A 14 6.13 -10.58 -12.79
N ASN A 15 5.11 -11.27 -13.31
CA ASN A 15 3.88 -10.66 -13.76
C ASN A 15 3.10 -10.01 -12.59
N LEU A 16 2.98 -10.70 -11.45
CA LEU A 16 2.33 -10.16 -10.26
C LEU A 16 3.08 -8.95 -9.71
N CYS A 17 4.42 -9.02 -9.58
CA CYS A 17 5.22 -7.88 -9.17
C CYS A 17 5.05 -6.68 -10.12
N SER A 18 5.06 -6.91 -11.43
CA SER A 18 4.89 -5.85 -12.43
C SER A 18 3.51 -5.18 -12.33
N ARG A 19 2.45 -5.98 -12.17
CA ARG A 19 1.08 -5.46 -11.97
C ARG A 19 0.95 -4.66 -10.68
N ALA A 20 1.52 -5.15 -9.58
CA ALA A 20 1.51 -4.46 -8.30
C ALA A 20 2.28 -3.14 -8.34
N ILE A 21 3.43 -3.10 -9.03
CA ILE A 21 4.21 -1.86 -9.24
C ILE A 21 3.39 -0.85 -10.05
N LEU A 22 2.75 -1.28 -11.15
CA LEU A 22 1.92 -0.41 -11.97
C LEU A 22 0.72 0.15 -11.18
N LEU A 23 0.05 -0.70 -10.39
CA LEU A 23 -1.08 -0.29 -9.56
C LEU A 23 -0.65 0.68 -8.45
N ALA A 24 0.46 0.43 -7.76
CA ALA A 24 1.02 1.37 -6.79
C ALA A 24 1.36 2.72 -7.45
N GLY A 25 1.90 2.70 -8.67
CA GLY A 25 2.13 3.92 -9.46
C GLY A 25 0.84 4.66 -9.81
N LYS A 26 -0.24 3.94 -10.15
CA LYS A 26 -1.56 4.51 -10.41
C LYS A 26 -2.17 5.13 -9.16
N ILE A 27 -2.15 4.42 -8.03
CA ILE A 27 -2.61 4.93 -6.73
C ILE A 27 -1.89 6.22 -6.40
N ARG A 28 -0.57 6.27 -6.57
CA ARG A 28 0.21 7.49 -6.30
C ARG A 28 -0.28 8.68 -7.12
N SER A 29 -0.53 8.47 -8.41
CA SER A 29 -1.03 9.53 -9.31
C SER A 29 -2.40 10.02 -8.87
N ASP A 30 -3.30 9.11 -8.52
CA ASP A 30 -4.67 9.46 -8.13
C ASP A 30 -4.72 10.12 -6.76
N VAL A 31 -3.93 9.63 -5.81
CA VAL A 31 -3.79 10.21 -4.47
C VAL A 31 -3.18 11.61 -4.55
N ALA A 32 -2.24 11.87 -5.47
CA ALA A 32 -1.71 13.22 -5.67
C ALA A 32 -2.82 14.20 -6.10
N SER A 33 -3.62 13.84 -7.10
CA SER A 33 -4.77 14.67 -7.53
C SER A 33 -5.83 14.81 -6.43
N LEU A 34 -6.07 13.74 -5.68
CA LEU A 34 -7.03 13.72 -4.58
C LEU A 34 -6.56 14.58 -3.40
N LEU A 35 -5.27 14.61 -3.09
CA LEU A 35 -4.67 15.46 -2.06
C LEU A 35 -4.90 16.95 -2.36
N GLU A 36 -4.66 17.37 -3.59
CA GLU A 36 -4.90 18.74 -4.02
C GLU A 36 -6.37 19.13 -3.82
N SER A 37 -7.29 18.26 -4.28
CA SER A 37 -8.73 18.45 -4.14
C SER A 37 -9.17 18.44 -2.67
N TYR A 38 -8.58 17.58 -1.84
CA TYR A 38 -8.89 17.46 -0.43
C TYR A 38 -8.51 18.73 0.33
N VAL A 39 -7.29 19.24 0.12
CA VAL A 39 -6.80 20.46 0.75
C VAL A 39 -7.70 21.65 0.42
N GLU A 40 -8.08 21.80 -0.86
CA GLU A 40 -8.98 22.85 -1.32
C GLU A 40 -10.36 22.76 -0.66
N ARG A 41 -11.00 21.58 -0.71
CA ARG A 41 -12.36 21.36 -0.18
C ARG A 41 -12.43 21.48 1.34
N GLN A 42 -11.37 21.11 2.05
CA GLN A 42 -11.33 21.21 3.51
C GLN A 42 -10.88 22.58 4.02
N GLY A 43 -10.32 23.43 3.15
CA GLY A 43 -9.76 24.73 3.52
C GLY A 43 -8.52 24.61 4.42
N LEU A 44 -7.68 23.61 4.17
CA LEU A 44 -6.48 23.34 4.97
C LEU A 44 -5.24 24.00 4.36
N ASP A 45 -4.25 24.29 5.22
CA ASP A 45 -2.90 24.59 4.75
C ASP A 45 -2.11 23.28 4.58
N ARG A 46 -1.34 23.17 3.49
CA ARG A 46 -0.46 22.02 3.22
C ARG A 46 0.68 21.91 4.23
N THR A 47 1.03 23.01 4.89
CA THR A 47 2.12 23.08 5.86
C THR A 47 1.69 22.76 7.29
N ILE A 48 0.40 22.48 7.52
CA ILE A 48 -0.10 22.14 8.85
C ILE A 48 0.59 20.89 9.38
N SER A 49 1.03 20.92 10.65
CA SER A 49 1.59 19.74 11.30
C SER A 49 0.50 18.70 11.52
N LEU A 50 0.83 17.45 11.22
CA LEU A 50 -0.03 16.28 11.40
C LEU A 50 0.59 15.29 12.39
N ASP A 51 1.54 15.75 13.22
CA ASP A 51 2.28 14.88 14.14
C ASP A 51 1.41 14.35 15.27
N SER A 52 0.35 15.09 15.63
CA SER A 52 -0.66 14.69 16.63
C SER A 52 -1.75 13.77 16.07
N VAL A 53 -1.72 13.42 14.78
CA VAL A 53 -2.68 12.48 14.18
C VAL A 53 -2.09 11.08 14.29
N ASP A 54 -2.62 10.31 15.24
CA ASP A 54 -2.24 8.93 15.49
C ASP A 54 -3.07 7.93 14.65
N GLY A 55 -2.71 6.64 14.73
CA GLY A 55 -3.46 5.56 14.08
C GLY A 55 -3.29 5.42 12.56
N VAL A 56 -2.56 6.33 11.91
CA VAL A 56 -2.25 6.24 10.47
C VAL A 56 -0.91 5.51 10.26
N PRO A 57 -0.87 4.41 9.47
CA PRO A 57 0.38 3.69 9.20
C PRO A 57 1.43 4.60 8.57
N ARG A 58 2.58 4.75 9.23
CA ARG A 58 3.68 5.57 8.71
C ARG A 58 4.56 4.73 7.80
N ALA A 59 4.93 5.28 6.64
CA ALA A 59 5.92 4.67 5.77
C ALA A 59 7.33 4.90 6.37
N ALA A 60 7.64 4.24 7.49
CA ALA A 60 8.92 4.39 8.16
C ALA A 60 10.09 4.13 7.19
N VAL A 61 11.14 4.93 7.32
CA VAL A 61 12.42 4.73 6.63
C VAL A 61 13.20 3.64 7.38
N GLU A 62 12.63 2.45 7.47
CA GLU A 62 13.36 1.27 7.94
C GLU A 62 14.48 0.99 6.94
N GLN A 63 15.67 0.70 7.46
CA GLN A 63 16.92 0.49 6.72
C GLN A 63 16.70 -0.61 5.68
N GLY A 64 16.53 -0.17 4.43
CA GLY A 64 15.90 -0.95 3.37
C GLY A 64 16.62 -2.20 2.90
N ASP A 65 17.72 -2.61 3.53
CA ASP A 65 18.47 -3.83 3.23
C ASP A 65 18.24 -4.97 4.25
N GLU A 66 17.69 -4.72 5.43
CA GLU A 66 17.57 -5.74 6.48
C GLU A 66 16.30 -6.60 6.39
N LEU A 67 15.26 -6.13 5.68
CA LEU A 67 13.99 -6.86 5.58
C LEU A 67 14.04 -7.98 4.53
N THR A 68 13.56 -9.15 4.92
CA THR A 68 13.26 -10.28 4.04
C THR A 68 12.12 -9.97 3.08
N GLU A 69 11.96 -10.81 2.05
CA GLU A 69 10.85 -10.73 1.10
C GLU A 69 9.48 -10.84 1.78
N ALA A 70 9.33 -11.79 2.71
CA ALA A 70 8.12 -11.98 3.49
C ALA A 70 7.78 -10.76 4.36
N GLU A 71 8.77 -10.17 5.04
CA GLU A 71 8.56 -8.99 5.89
C GLU A 71 8.17 -7.76 5.07
N ARG A 72 8.79 -7.56 3.90
CA ARG A 72 8.43 -6.47 2.99
C ARG A 72 6.99 -6.60 2.52
N LEU A 73 6.62 -7.77 2.00
CA LEU A 73 5.28 -8.00 1.48
C LEU A 73 4.23 -7.96 2.60
N GLY A 74 4.55 -8.53 3.76
CA GLY A 74 3.69 -8.50 4.95
C GLY A 74 3.43 -7.09 5.46
N ALA A 75 4.48 -6.26 5.60
CA ALA A 75 4.34 -4.88 6.03
C ALA A 75 3.52 -4.04 5.04
N ASN A 76 3.74 -4.24 3.73
CA ASN A 76 2.92 -3.58 2.70
C ASN A 76 1.45 -4.00 2.82
N LEU A 77 1.18 -5.31 2.94
CA LEU A 77 -0.19 -5.83 3.04
C LEU A 77 -0.93 -5.29 4.27
N GLN A 78 -0.29 -5.28 5.44
CA GLN A 78 -0.86 -4.70 6.65
C GLN A 78 -1.18 -3.22 6.48
N ALA A 79 -0.27 -2.43 5.87
CA ALA A 79 -0.50 -1.03 5.62
C ALA A 79 -1.71 -0.79 4.69
N TYR A 80 -1.83 -1.54 3.59
CA TYR A 80 -2.94 -1.35 2.65
C TYR A 80 -4.30 -1.80 3.22
N TRP A 81 -4.35 -2.84 4.06
CA TRP A 81 -5.59 -3.15 4.79
C TRP A 81 -5.96 -2.04 5.77
N ALA A 82 -5.00 -1.45 6.47
CA ALA A 82 -5.26 -0.31 7.35
C ALA A 82 -5.78 0.88 6.53
N PHE A 83 -5.14 1.22 5.41
CA PHE A 83 -5.64 2.27 4.51
C PHE A 83 -7.02 2.00 3.96
N GLN A 84 -7.39 0.74 3.71
CA GLN A 84 -8.75 0.40 3.27
C GLN A 84 -9.79 0.80 4.33
N VAL A 85 -9.53 0.52 5.61
CA VAL A 85 -10.40 0.94 6.73
C VAL A 85 -10.42 2.45 6.86
N LEU A 86 -9.24 3.08 6.93
CA LEU A 86 -9.11 4.52 7.13
C LEU A 86 -9.75 5.34 5.99
N LEU A 87 -9.57 4.93 4.72
CA LEU A 87 -10.21 5.58 3.57
C LEU A 87 -11.73 5.38 3.58
N GLY A 88 -12.22 4.24 4.05
CA GLY A 88 -13.65 4.00 4.25
C GLY A 88 -14.23 5.00 5.25
N GLU A 89 -13.57 5.19 6.39
CA GLU A 89 -13.98 6.18 7.38
C GLU A 89 -13.92 7.61 6.83
N VAL A 90 -12.83 7.98 6.13
CA VAL A 90 -12.71 9.30 5.49
C VAL A 90 -13.85 9.53 4.51
N LEU A 91 -14.20 8.54 3.68
CA LEU A 91 -15.31 8.64 2.73
C LEU A 91 -16.64 8.88 3.45
N GLU A 92 -16.92 8.15 4.53
CA GLU A 92 -18.14 8.32 5.30
C GLU A 92 -18.19 9.69 6.00
N GLU A 93 -17.08 10.16 6.61
CA GLU A 93 -16.95 11.51 7.18
C GLU A 93 -17.21 12.61 6.12
N GLN A 94 -16.74 12.41 4.89
CA GLN A 94 -17.01 13.33 3.78
C GLN A 94 -18.50 13.36 3.39
N ARG A 95 -19.14 12.20 3.34
CA ARG A 95 -20.56 12.07 2.98
C ARG A 95 -21.50 12.62 4.05
N SER A 96 -21.20 12.39 5.32
CA SER A 96 -22.10 12.74 6.42
C SER A 96 -21.88 14.14 6.97
N HIS A 97 -20.65 14.66 6.96
CA HIS A 97 -20.29 15.85 7.73
C HIS A 97 -19.58 16.95 6.94
N LEU A 98 -18.64 16.60 6.05
CA LEU A 98 -17.70 17.60 5.50
C LEU A 98 -18.11 18.11 4.12
N THR A 99 -18.49 17.23 3.19
CA THR A 99 -18.81 17.57 1.80
C THR A 99 -20.03 16.78 1.27
N PRO A 100 -21.20 16.84 1.94
CA PRO A 100 -22.31 15.91 1.69
C PRO A 100 -22.90 15.95 0.26
N LEU A 101 -22.72 17.05 -0.47
CA LEU A 101 -23.27 17.23 -1.82
C LEU A 101 -22.26 16.94 -2.95
N ASP A 102 -21.03 16.57 -2.60
CA ASP A 102 -19.90 16.54 -3.52
C ASP A 102 -19.60 15.13 -4.06
N THR A 103 -20.51 14.64 -4.89
CA THR A 103 -20.50 13.24 -5.34
C THR A 103 -19.27 12.87 -6.17
N ASP A 104 -18.72 13.82 -6.93
CA ASP A 104 -17.53 13.59 -7.76
C ASP A 104 -16.27 13.44 -6.90
N PHE A 105 -16.17 14.21 -5.81
CA PHE A 105 -15.11 14.05 -4.84
C PHE A 105 -15.21 12.71 -4.11
N HIS A 106 -16.43 12.29 -3.73
CA HIS A 106 -16.66 10.98 -3.11
C HIS A 106 -16.28 9.84 -4.05
N ALA A 107 -16.63 9.95 -5.34
CA ALA A 107 -16.24 8.97 -6.36
C ALA A 107 -14.71 8.85 -6.51
N SER A 108 -14.00 9.97 -6.37
CA SER A 108 -12.53 10.00 -6.41
C SER A 108 -11.92 9.24 -5.22
N ILE A 109 -12.43 9.47 -4.00
CA ILE A 109 -12.01 8.73 -2.80
C ILE A 109 -12.33 7.24 -2.94
N GLN A 110 -13.54 6.91 -3.41
CA GLN A 110 -13.97 5.53 -3.62
C GLN A 110 -13.11 4.80 -4.67
N SER A 111 -12.68 5.49 -5.72
CA SER A 111 -11.78 4.95 -6.74
C SER A 111 -10.42 4.57 -6.15
N VAL A 112 -9.83 5.45 -5.34
CA VAL A 112 -8.58 5.17 -4.61
C VAL A 112 -8.76 4.01 -3.64
N LEU A 113 -9.87 3.96 -2.89
CA LEU A 113 -10.19 2.87 -1.97
C LEU A 113 -10.21 1.52 -2.70
N LEU A 114 -10.85 1.46 -3.88
CA LEU A 114 -10.92 0.22 -4.67
C LEU A 114 -9.55 -0.21 -5.20
N GLN A 115 -8.69 0.74 -5.58
CA GLN A 115 -7.32 0.46 -5.99
C GLN A 115 -6.46 -0.05 -4.83
N VAL A 116 -6.61 0.52 -3.63
CA VAL A 116 -5.94 0.08 -2.41
C VAL A 116 -6.33 -1.37 -2.07
N ALA A 117 -7.63 -1.69 -2.13
CA ALA A 117 -8.10 -3.07 -1.93
C ALA A 117 -7.52 -4.01 -2.99
N ALA A 118 -7.52 -3.61 -4.27
CA ALA A 118 -6.94 -4.41 -5.36
C ALA A 118 -5.43 -4.66 -5.17
N LEU A 119 -4.68 -3.68 -4.66
CA LEU A 119 -3.25 -3.85 -4.38
C LEU A 119 -3.02 -4.79 -3.20
N ALA A 120 -3.83 -4.69 -2.13
CA ALA A 120 -3.78 -5.63 -1.01
C ALA A 120 -4.01 -7.08 -1.49
N TYR A 121 -5.00 -7.32 -2.36
CA TYR A 121 -5.22 -8.64 -2.95
C TYR A 121 -4.03 -9.15 -3.78
N GLN A 122 -3.39 -8.28 -4.57
CA GLN A 122 -2.21 -8.66 -5.34
C GLN A 122 -1.01 -9.01 -4.45
N LEU A 123 -0.84 -8.31 -3.32
CA LEU A 123 0.20 -8.61 -2.34
C LEU A 123 -0.07 -9.93 -1.60
N GLU A 124 -1.32 -10.21 -1.28
CA GLU A 124 -1.74 -11.49 -0.69
C GLU A 124 -1.50 -12.66 -1.65
N GLU A 125 -1.85 -12.51 -2.93
CA GLU A 125 -1.56 -13.50 -3.97
C GLU A 125 -0.04 -13.73 -4.13
N LEU A 126 0.76 -12.66 -4.05
CA LEU A 126 2.21 -12.75 -4.14
C LEU A 126 2.82 -13.48 -2.93
N LEU A 127 2.36 -13.19 -1.71
CA LEU A 127 2.76 -13.93 -0.50
C LEU A 127 2.45 -15.42 -0.61
N ALA A 128 1.23 -15.76 -1.05
CA ALA A 128 0.79 -17.14 -1.23
C ALA A 128 1.62 -17.88 -2.29
N LEU A 129 1.91 -17.22 -3.42
CA LEU A 129 2.75 -17.78 -4.48
C LEU A 129 4.16 -18.14 -3.99
N LEU A 130 4.70 -17.33 -3.08
CA LEU A 130 6.03 -17.51 -2.49
C LEU A 130 6.04 -18.48 -1.29
N GLY A 131 4.88 -19.05 -0.93
CA GLY A 131 4.75 -19.97 0.21
C GLY A 131 4.82 -19.27 1.57
N HIS A 132 4.63 -17.96 1.62
CA HIS A 132 4.57 -17.19 2.86
C HIS A 132 3.13 -17.13 3.38
N GLY A 133 2.98 -17.23 4.71
CA GLY A 133 1.68 -17.10 5.37
C GLY A 133 1.15 -15.68 5.34
N ARG A 134 -0.18 -15.54 5.38
CA ARG A 134 -0.84 -14.24 5.59
C ARG A 134 -0.39 -13.67 6.93
N PRO A 135 0.08 -12.42 7.01
CA PRO A 135 0.43 -11.80 8.28
C PRO A 135 -0.81 -11.74 9.17
N ALA A 136 -0.61 -11.85 10.49
CA ALA A 136 -1.70 -11.65 11.44
C ALA A 136 -2.29 -10.25 11.22
N TRP A 137 -3.61 -10.20 11.07
CA TRP A 137 -4.34 -8.94 11.04
C TRP A 137 -4.58 -8.50 12.47
N GLU A 138 -3.72 -7.60 12.95
CA GLU A 138 -4.01 -6.82 14.13
C GLU A 138 -4.92 -5.68 13.68
N ALA A 139 -6.23 -5.95 13.66
CA ALA A 139 -7.20 -4.88 13.52
C ALA A 139 -6.86 -3.85 14.59
N ALA A 140 -6.52 -2.62 14.20
CA ALA A 140 -6.55 -1.51 15.12
C ALA A 140 -7.93 -1.57 15.80
N GLY A 141 -7.93 -1.73 17.13
CA GLY A 141 -9.16 -1.83 17.89
C GLY A 141 -10.07 -0.66 17.53
N PRO A 142 -11.40 -0.82 17.61
CA PRO A 142 -12.32 0.26 17.28
C PRO A 142 -11.98 1.48 18.15
N GLU A 143 -11.36 2.50 17.55
CA GLU A 143 -11.36 3.83 18.14
C GLU A 143 -12.82 4.26 18.22
N ASP A 144 -13.27 4.70 19.39
CA ASP A 144 -14.62 5.20 19.56
C ASP A 144 -14.88 6.33 18.54
N PRO A 145 -15.73 6.10 17.52
CA PRO A 145 -15.99 7.11 16.50
C PRO A 145 -16.79 8.29 17.07
N GLY A 146 -17.26 8.20 18.32
CA GLY A 146 -18.26 9.10 18.91
C GLY A 146 -17.83 10.55 19.15
N HIS A 147 -16.55 10.92 19.08
CA HIS A 147 -16.12 12.25 19.56
C HIS A 147 -15.01 12.93 18.74
N ARG A 148 -14.84 12.65 17.45
CA ARG A 148 -13.94 13.49 16.62
C ARG A 148 -14.65 14.78 16.21
N SER A 149 -13.99 15.90 16.45
CA SER A 149 -14.40 17.20 15.90
C SER A 149 -14.26 17.22 14.37
N LEU A 150 -14.99 18.10 13.70
CA LEU A 150 -14.86 18.29 12.24
C LEU A 150 -13.42 18.64 11.83
N PHE A 151 -12.69 19.35 12.69
CA PHE A 151 -11.30 19.70 12.42
C PHE A 151 -10.39 18.47 12.50
N GLU A 152 -10.56 17.60 13.50
CA GLU A 152 -9.81 16.35 13.61
C GLU A 152 -10.10 15.41 12.44
N MET A 153 -11.35 15.29 12.00
CA MET A 153 -11.72 14.52 10.78
C MET A 153 -10.96 15.05 9.56
N LYS A 154 -10.94 16.38 9.37
CA LYS A 154 -10.22 17.04 8.28
C LYS A 154 -8.73 16.70 8.29
N LEU A 155 -8.05 16.89 9.42
CA LEU A 155 -6.62 16.61 9.56
C LEU A 155 -6.31 15.13 9.37
N ARG A 156 -7.15 14.25 9.90
CA ARG A 156 -7.00 12.81 9.75
C ARG A 156 -7.08 12.38 8.30
N GLY A 157 -8.10 12.82 7.55
CA GLY A 157 -8.18 12.49 6.14
C GLY A 157 -7.00 13.01 5.32
N LEU A 158 -6.49 14.21 5.65
CA LEU A 158 -5.25 14.71 5.03
C LEU A 158 -4.05 13.81 5.33
N LYS A 159 -3.87 13.39 6.59
CA LYS A 159 -2.79 12.50 7.02
C LYS A 159 -2.87 11.13 6.33
N VAL A 160 -4.06 10.55 6.25
CA VAL A 160 -4.32 9.27 5.56
C VAL A 160 -3.85 9.35 4.11
N LEU A 161 -4.23 10.40 3.38
CA LEU A 161 -3.84 10.57 1.98
C LEU A 161 -2.34 10.82 1.81
N GLN A 162 -1.71 11.61 2.70
CA GLN A 162 -0.27 11.84 2.66
C GLN A 162 0.53 10.56 2.92
N GLU A 163 0.19 9.82 3.96
CA GLU A 163 0.89 8.57 4.27
C GLU A 163 0.66 7.51 3.20
N LEU A 164 -0.54 7.43 2.63
CA LEU A 164 -0.79 6.54 1.48
C LEU A 164 0.13 6.89 0.30
N ALA A 165 0.32 8.17 -0.01
CA ALA A 165 1.26 8.59 -1.04
C ALA A 165 2.70 8.13 -0.72
N HIS A 166 3.15 8.24 0.53
CA HIS A 166 4.48 7.74 0.93
C HIS A 166 4.58 6.21 0.82
N TRP A 167 3.54 5.49 1.24
CA TRP A 167 3.49 4.04 1.14
C TRP A 167 3.57 3.54 -0.30
N THR A 168 2.93 4.21 -1.27
CA THR A 168 3.08 3.82 -2.69
C THR A 168 4.54 3.86 -3.16
N VAL A 169 5.33 4.84 -2.70
CA VAL A 169 6.76 4.94 -3.03
C VAL A 169 7.55 3.81 -2.40
N ARG A 170 7.29 3.52 -1.12
CA ARG A 170 7.89 2.38 -0.41
C ARG A 170 7.53 1.05 -1.08
N SER A 171 6.26 0.82 -1.42
CA SER A 171 5.81 -0.41 -2.07
C SER A 171 6.50 -0.65 -3.40
N VAL A 172 6.65 0.39 -4.24
CA VAL A 172 7.37 0.26 -5.52
C VAL A 172 8.83 -0.12 -5.29
N ARG A 173 9.50 0.44 -4.29
CA ARG A 173 10.88 0.08 -3.94
C ARG A 173 10.96 -1.38 -3.48
N ASP A 174 10.08 -1.77 -2.57
CA ASP A 174 10.06 -3.11 -1.96
C ASP A 174 9.77 -4.18 -3.04
N LEU A 175 8.75 -3.97 -3.90
CA LEU A 175 8.42 -4.87 -5.01
C LEU A 175 9.56 -5.01 -6.04
N ARG A 176 10.33 -3.93 -6.27
CA ARG A 176 11.53 -3.99 -7.12
C ARG A 176 12.63 -4.84 -6.48
N GLN A 177 12.78 -4.82 -5.15
CA GLN A 177 13.74 -5.68 -4.46
C GLN A 177 13.29 -7.15 -4.47
N VAL A 178 12.01 -7.44 -4.24
CA VAL A 178 11.41 -8.79 -4.40
C VAL A 178 11.68 -9.35 -5.80
N THR A 179 11.47 -8.53 -6.84
CA THR A 179 11.76 -8.93 -8.23
C THR A 179 13.25 -9.27 -8.44
N LYS A 180 14.19 -8.55 -7.80
CA LYS A 180 15.64 -8.81 -7.92
C LYS A 180 16.05 -10.13 -7.28
N HIS A 181 15.54 -10.47 -6.10
CA HIS A 181 15.90 -11.71 -5.40
C HIS A 181 15.48 -12.96 -6.18
N SER A 182 14.35 -12.91 -6.89
CA SER A 182 13.91 -14.00 -7.77
C SER A 182 14.90 -14.34 -8.91
N ARG A 183 15.70 -13.36 -9.36
CA ARG A 183 16.74 -13.58 -10.39
C ARG A 183 18.04 -14.17 -9.84
N GLY A 184 18.35 -13.93 -8.56
CA GLY A 184 19.58 -14.40 -7.92
C GLY A 184 19.56 -15.88 -7.50
N SER A 185 18.38 -16.42 -7.21
CA SER A 185 18.23 -17.84 -6.81
C SER A 185 18.43 -18.84 -7.97
N GLY A 186 18.22 -18.39 -9.22
CA GLY A 186 18.33 -19.25 -10.42
C GLY A 186 19.75 -19.68 -10.81
N THR A 187 20.81 -19.07 -10.24
CA THR A 187 22.21 -19.37 -10.60
C THR A 187 22.94 -20.27 -9.60
N ALA A 188 22.34 -20.60 -8.46
CA ALA A 188 23.05 -21.29 -7.36
C ALA A 188 22.89 -22.83 -7.35
N HIS A 189 22.03 -23.44 -8.19
CA HIS A 189 21.76 -24.88 -8.13
C HIS A 189 22.47 -25.74 -9.19
N ARG A 190 23.53 -25.23 -9.84
CA ARG A 190 24.33 -26.00 -10.81
C ARG A 190 25.76 -26.15 -10.34
N GLY A 191 25.96 -26.91 -9.27
CA GLY A 191 27.31 -27.07 -8.71
C GLY A 191 27.50 -28.16 -7.67
N GLN A 192 26.65 -29.18 -7.58
CA GLN A 192 26.96 -30.38 -6.78
C GLN A 192 26.44 -31.64 -7.46
N ALA A 193 27.13 -32.04 -8.53
CA ALA A 193 27.14 -33.42 -9.01
C ALA A 193 28.53 -33.69 -9.60
N GLN A 194 29.43 -34.22 -8.77
CA GLN A 194 30.51 -35.18 -9.07
C GLN A 194 31.70 -35.00 -8.13
N LYS A 195 31.90 -36.02 -7.30
CA LYS A 195 33.16 -36.67 -6.91
C LYS A 195 32.72 -37.92 -6.13
N GLU A 196 32.60 -39.03 -6.85
CA GLU A 196 33.59 -40.13 -6.86
C GLU A 196 33.68 -40.83 -5.51
#